data_AF-G4RNQ4-F1
#
_entry.id   AF-G4RNQ4-F1
#
_cell.length_a   1.000
_cell.length_b   1.000
_cell.length_c   1.000
_cell.angle_alpha   90.00
_cell.angle_beta   90.00
_cell.angle_gamma   90.00
#
_symmetry.space_group_name_H-M   'P 1'
#
loop_
_entity.id
_entity.type
_entity.pdbx_description
1 polymer ?
#
loop_
_entity_poly.entity_id
_entity_poly.type
_entity_poly.pdbx_seq_one_letter_code
_entity_poly.pdbx_strand_id
1 'polypeptide(L)'
;MPLTGGVAESVKLRVIITKDLPSIIGLGPFKAGSAAALPASVALRLVDMGAAQLDETELLKPQDVQSFKYSEEKDQWPIQLPEDFYARAKASILQLKREGDSRTMGQLISATRDLLIKRVEKIARLLAASPDLVENNDFMARLTPEERALARAIDLELISLLREVL
;
A
#
# COMPACT_ATOMS: atom_id res chain seq x y z
N MET A 1 18.35 5.27 -0.80
CA MET A 1 17.10 5.95 -1.23
C MET A 1 16.60 6.77 -0.06
N PRO A 2 16.21 8.04 -0.26
CA PRO A 2 15.62 8.83 0.82
C PRO A 2 14.27 8.22 1.22
N LEU A 3 14.02 8.18 2.51
CA LEU A 3 12.77 7.74 3.11
C LEU A 3 11.79 8.91 3.04
N THR A 4 11.06 9.02 1.94
CA THR A 4 9.84 9.83 1.94
C THR A 4 8.82 9.06 2.79
N GLY A 5 8.69 9.44 4.06
CA GLY A 5 7.76 8.83 5.00
C GLY A 5 6.31 8.93 4.50
N GLY A 6 5.86 7.88 3.81
CA GLY A 6 4.50 7.77 3.31
C GLY A 6 3.62 6.98 4.28
N VAL A 7 2.29 7.11 4.13
CA VAL A 7 1.29 6.42 4.97
C VAL A 7 1.51 4.89 4.99
N ALA A 8 1.96 4.32 3.87
CA ALA A 8 2.38 2.93 3.69
C ALA A 8 3.39 2.42 4.73
N GLU A 9 4.26 3.31 5.25
CA GLU A 9 5.35 2.92 6.14
C GLU A 9 4.90 2.63 7.58
N SER A 10 3.68 3.06 7.92
CA SER A 10 3.04 2.81 9.22
C SER A 10 2.19 1.53 9.23
N VAL A 11 1.78 1.05 8.06
CA VAL A 11 0.96 -0.17 7.94
C VAL A 11 1.78 -1.38 8.34
N LYS A 12 1.15 -2.32 9.06
CA LYS A 12 1.83 -3.51 9.58
C LYS A 12 1.97 -4.56 8.48
N LEU A 13 3.17 -5.10 8.33
CA LEU A 13 3.47 -6.27 7.50
C LEU A 13 3.90 -7.42 8.40
N ARG A 14 3.53 -8.65 8.01
CA ARG A 14 3.99 -9.84 8.70
C ARG A 14 5.40 -10.22 8.23
N VAL A 15 6.28 -10.45 9.19
CA VAL A 15 7.65 -10.91 8.96
C VAL A 15 7.99 -12.07 9.88
N ILE A 16 8.89 -12.94 9.43
CA ILE A 16 9.46 -14.03 10.20
C ILE A 16 10.84 -13.56 10.68
N ILE A 17 11.02 -13.47 11.99
CA ILE A 17 12.25 -13.01 12.61
C ILE A 17 13.31 -14.12 12.51
N THR A 18 14.48 -13.82 11.97
CA THR A 18 15.54 -14.84 11.75
C THR A 18 16.59 -14.85 12.86
N LYS A 19 16.69 -13.75 13.63
CA LYS A 19 17.68 -13.58 14.71
C LYS A 19 16.97 -13.10 15.96
N ASP A 20 17.48 -13.45 17.14
CA ASP A 20 16.98 -12.89 18.39
C ASP A 20 17.22 -11.37 18.37
N LEU A 21 16.14 -10.61 18.59
CA LEU A 21 16.18 -9.15 18.59
C LEU A 21 15.75 -8.63 19.97
N PRO A 22 16.55 -7.72 20.58
CA PRO A 22 16.13 -7.03 21.79
C PRO A 22 14.89 -6.16 21.51
N SER A 23 14.27 -5.63 22.56
CA SER A 23 13.20 -4.64 22.38
C SER A 23 13.77 -3.37 21.73
N ILE A 24 13.20 -2.95 20.61
CA ILE A 24 13.62 -1.77 19.84
C ILE A 24 12.42 -0.83 19.76
N ILE A 25 12.53 0.36 20.36
CA ILE A 25 11.51 1.43 20.30
C ILE A 25 10.10 0.89 20.67
N GLY A 26 10.02 0.14 21.77
CA GLY A 26 8.76 -0.44 22.27
C GLY A 26 8.21 -1.62 21.46
N LEU A 27 8.93 -2.10 20.44
CA LEU A 27 8.62 -3.32 19.69
C LEU A 27 9.53 -4.46 20.16
N GLY A 28 8.94 -5.62 20.48
CA GLY A 28 9.67 -6.80 20.95
C GLY A 28 9.79 -6.86 22.48
N PRO A 29 10.52 -7.83 23.04
CA PRO A 29 11.56 -8.65 22.40
C PRO A 29 11.03 -9.68 21.40
N PHE A 30 11.81 -9.97 20.35
CA PHE A 30 11.48 -11.00 19.36
C PHE A 30 12.48 -12.15 19.41
N LYS A 31 11.97 -13.38 19.33
CA LYS A 31 12.78 -14.60 19.24
C LYS A 31 12.95 -15.02 17.78
N ALA A 32 14.09 -15.60 17.45
CA ALA A 32 14.31 -16.24 16.17
C ALA A 32 13.23 -17.30 15.90
N GLY A 33 12.74 -17.35 14.66
CA GLY A 33 11.66 -18.21 14.20
C GLY A 33 10.24 -17.70 14.51
N SER A 34 10.08 -16.59 15.24
CA SER A 34 8.75 -16.04 15.54
C SER A 34 8.22 -15.17 14.40
N ALA A 35 6.92 -15.25 14.14
CA ALA A 35 6.22 -14.33 13.25
C ALA A 35 5.81 -13.07 14.02
N ALA A 36 6.05 -11.89 13.45
CA ALA A 36 5.70 -10.61 14.04
C ALA A 36 5.06 -9.69 12.99
N ALA A 37 4.01 -8.97 13.38
CA ALA A 37 3.40 -7.92 12.56
C ALA A 37 4.02 -6.58 12.95
N LEU A 38 4.87 -6.03 12.07
CA LEU A 38 5.65 -4.82 12.32
C LEU A 38 5.31 -3.73 11.29
N PRO A 39 5.39 -2.43 11.65
CA PRO A 39 5.27 -1.36 10.67
C PRO A 39 6.21 -1.59 9.48
N ALA A 40 5.75 -1.36 8.25
CA ALA A 40 6.48 -1.66 7.03
C ALA A 40 7.87 -1.02 7.00
N SER A 41 8.02 0.19 7.55
CA SER A 41 9.31 0.86 7.75
C SER A 41 10.32 0.01 8.54
N VAL A 42 9.86 -0.59 9.64
CA VAL A 42 10.68 -1.42 10.53
C VAL A 42 10.90 -2.80 9.90
N ALA A 43 9.82 -3.42 9.41
CA ALA A 43 9.85 -4.72 8.76
C ALA A 43 10.87 -4.77 7.61
N LEU A 44 10.79 -3.83 6.67
CA LEU A 44 11.67 -3.79 5.50
C LEU A 44 13.13 -3.54 5.88
N ARG A 45 13.39 -2.72 6.90
CA ARG A 45 14.76 -2.51 7.42
C ARG A 45 15.34 -3.76 8.07
N LEU A 46 14.55 -4.48 8.89
CA LEU A 46 15.00 -5.73 9.49
C LEU A 46 15.31 -6.78 8.41
N VAL A 47 14.50 -6.80 7.35
CA VAL A 47 14.72 -7.64 6.17
C VAL A 47 15.99 -7.22 5.43
N ASP A 48 16.29 -5.92 5.26
CA ASP A 48 17.56 -5.38 4.72
C ASP A 48 18.78 -5.76 5.56
N MET A 49 18.63 -5.84 6.88
CA MET A 49 19.69 -6.26 7.79
C MET A 49 19.85 -7.79 7.90
N GLY A 50 19.02 -8.57 7.21
CA GLY A 50 18.98 -10.04 7.32
C GLY A 50 18.60 -10.53 8.73
N ALA A 51 17.86 -9.71 9.48
CA ALA A 51 17.33 -10.03 10.82
C ALA A 51 15.86 -10.50 10.77
N ALA A 52 15.21 -10.37 9.61
CA ALA A 52 13.89 -10.90 9.33
C ALA A 52 13.77 -11.34 7.87
N GLN A 53 12.74 -12.13 7.58
CA GLN A 53 12.29 -12.51 6.24
C GLN A 53 10.82 -12.09 6.08
N LEU A 54 10.45 -11.70 4.87
CA LEU A 54 9.04 -11.43 4.56
C LEU A 54 8.27 -12.75 4.57
N ASP A 55 7.03 -12.74 5.07
CA ASP A 55 6.16 -13.90 4.95
C ASP A 55 5.74 -14.06 3.48
N GLU A 56 6.23 -15.11 2.80
CA GLU A 56 5.96 -15.36 1.38
C GLU A 56 4.46 -15.50 1.09
N THR A 57 3.66 -15.90 2.07
CA THR A 57 2.20 -16.04 1.92
C THR A 57 1.48 -14.69 1.79
N GLU A 58 2.11 -13.62 2.28
CA GLU A 58 1.59 -12.26 2.17
C GLU A 58 2.19 -11.50 0.97
N LEU A 59 3.12 -12.08 0.20
CA LEU A 59 3.64 -11.41 -0.98
C LEU A 59 2.62 -11.40 -2.12
N LEU A 60 2.55 -10.27 -2.83
CA LEU A 60 1.70 -10.09 -4.00
C LEU A 60 2.39 -10.64 -5.24
N LYS A 61 1.64 -11.44 -6.00
CA LYS A 61 2.02 -11.90 -7.33
C LYS A 61 1.37 -10.98 -8.38
N PRO A 62 1.94 -10.88 -9.60
CA PRO A 62 1.33 -10.09 -10.67
C PRO A 62 -0.13 -10.49 -10.98
N GLN A 63 -0.46 -11.77 -10.82
CA GLN A 63 -1.81 -12.31 -11.03
C GLN A 63 -2.84 -11.79 -10.00
N ASP A 64 -2.41 -11.56 -8.76
CA ASP A 64 -3.26 -11.01 -7.70
C ASP A 64 -3.65 -9.57 -8.05
N VAL A 65 -2.66 -8.77 -8.47
CA VAL A 65 -2.89 -7.39 -8.89
C VAL A 65 -3.77 -7.31 -10.14
N GLN A 66 -3.59 -8.24 -11.09
CA GLN A 66 -4.43 -8.31 -12.28
C GLN A 66 -5.89 -8.62 -11.93
N SER A 67 -6.13 -9.46 -10.92
CA SER A 67 -7.48 -9.75 -10.41
C SER A 67 -8.14 -8.50 -9.83
N PHE A 68 -7.41 -7.72 -9.03
CA PHE A 68 -7.90 -6.43 -8.53
C PHE A 68 -8.18 -5.45 -9.67
N LYS A 69 -7.30 -5.34 -10.66
CA LYS A 69 -7.52 -4.49 -11.84
C LYS A 69 -8.78 -4.87 -12.62
N TYR A 70 -9.03 -6.17 -12.81
CA TYR A 70 -10.24 -6.63 -13.49
C TYR A 70 -11.52 -6.25 -12.74
N SER A 71 -11.54 -6.39 -11.43
CA SER A 71 -12.68 -5.95 -10.60
C SER A 71 -12.84 -4.43 -10.64
N GLU A 72 -11.73 -3.70 -10.55
CA GLU A 72 -11.70 -2.24 -10.62
C GLU A 72 -12.27 -1.69 -11.94
N GLU A 73 -12.09 -2.39 -13.06
CA GLU A 73 -12.64 -1.97 -14.36
C GLU A 73 -14.15 -2.13 -14.46
N LYS A 74 -14.73 -3.06 -13.69
CA LYS A 74 -16.17 -3.36 -13.74
C LYS A 74 -16.99 -2.50 -12.79
N ASP A 75 -16.43 -2.22 -11.62
CA ASP A 75 -17.16 -1.49 -10.59
C ASP A 75 -17.15 0.02 -10.86
N GLN A 76 -18.29 0.68 -10.63
CA GLN A 76 -18.39 2.14 -10.73
C GLN A 76 -17.65 2.84 -9.58
N TRP A 77 -17.56 2.18 -8.43
CA TRP A 77 -16.87 2.65 -7.24
C TRP A 77 -15.49 1.99 -7.15
N PRO A 78 -14.52 2.59 -6.43
CA PRO A 78 -13.28 1.91 -6.10
C PRO A 78 -13.59 0.58 -5.39
N ILE A 79 -12.93 -0.50 -5.80
CA ILE A 79 -13.03 -1.75 -5.05
C ILE A 79 -12.36 -1.58 -3.69
N GLN A 80 -12.77 -2.37 -2.70
CA GLN A 80 -12.08 -2.36 -1.42
C GLN A 80 -10.77 -3.15 -1.54
N LEU A 81 -9.64 -2.44 -1.52
CA LEU A 81 -8.33 -3.06 -1.42
C LEU A 81 -7.98 -3.34 0.06
N PRO A 82 -7.14 -4.37 0.33
CA PRO A 82 -6.52 -4.52 1.64
C PRO A 82 -5.76 -3.24 2.05
N GLU A 83 -5.84 -2.85 3.33
CA GLU A 83 -5.18 -1.62 3.81
C GLU A 83 -3.65 -1.65 3.62
N ASP A 84 -3.07 -2.84 3.60
CA ASP A 84 -1.64 -3.11 3.45
C ASP A 84 -1.23 -3.35 1.99
N PHE A 85 -2.14 -3.19 1.01
CA PHE A 85 -1.88 -3.51 -0.40
C PHE A 85 -0.59 -2.86 -0.93
N TYR A 86 -0.42 -1.55 -0.76
CA TYR A 86 0.76 -0.84 -1.26
C TYR A 86 2.04 -1.20 -0.49
N ALA A 87 1.93 -1.48 0.82
CA ALA A 87 3.04 -1.97 1.63
C ALA A 87 3.49 -3.36 1.17
N ARG A 88 2.55 -4.27 0.92
CA ARG A 88 2.81 -5.61 0.37
C ARG A 88 3.39 -5.55 -1.04
N ALA A 89 2.90 -4.64 -1.89
CA ALA A 89 3.45 -4.44 -3.23
C ALA A 89 4.93 -4.01 -3.17
N LYS A 90 5.25 -3.04 -2.31
CA LYS A 90 6.63 -2.59 -2.05
C LYS A 90 7.51 -3.74 -1.53
N ALA A 91 7.01 -4.52 -0.58
CA ALA A 91 7.71 -5.67 -0.02
C ALA A 91 8.00 -6.75 -1.08
N SER A 92 7.01 -7.05 -1.93
CA SER A 92 7.11 -8.05 -3.00
C SER A 92 8.12 -7.64 -4.07
N ILE A 93 8.12 -6.37 -4.47
CA ILE A 93 9.12 -5.81 -5.39
C ILE A 93 10.54 -5.94 -4.80
N LEU A 94 10.69 -5.64 -3.50
CA LEU A 94 11.98 -5.74 -2.81
C LEU A 94 12.48 -7.19 -2.73
N GLN A 95 11.58 -8.15 -2.48
CA GLN A 95 11.91 -9.57 -2.50
C GLN A 95 12.38 -10.03 -3.89
N LEU A 96 11.60 -9.75 -4.94
CA LEU A 96 11.96 -10.12 -6.32
C LEU A 96 13.28 -9.51 -6.77
N LYS A 97 13.57 -8.28 -6.32
CA LYS A 97 14.85 -7.62 -6.57
C LYS A 97 16.03 -8.39 -5.96
N ARG A 98 15.87 -8.98 -4.77
CA ARG A 98 16.91 -9.77 -4.10
C ARG A 98 17.11 -11.13 -4.76
N GLU A 99 16.03 -11.73 -5.22
CA GLU A 99 16.05 -12.99 -5.97
C GLU A 99 16.62 -12.82 -7.39
N GLY A 100 16.71 -11.58 -7.88
CA GLY A 100 17.18 -11.28 -9.23
C GLY A 100 16.12 -11.52 -10.31
N ASP A 101 14.86 -11.75 -9.92
CA ASP A 101 13.74 -11.94 -10.86
C ASP A 101 13.23 -10.61 -11.41
N SER A 102 14.04 -10.03 -12.30
CA SER A 102 13.75 -8.75 -12.96
C SER A 102 12.48 -8.79 -13.82
N ARG A 103 12.13 -9.97 -14.37
CA ARG A 103 10.96 -10.13 -15.23
C ARG A 103 9.67 -10.04 -14.43
N THR A 104 9.53 -10.84 -13.38
CA THR A 104 8.35 -10.83 -12.52
C THR A 104 8.24 -9.49 -11.78
N MET A 105 9.37 -8.93 -11.36
CA MET A 105 9.41 -7.59 -10.77
C MET A 105 8.84 -6.53 -11.73
N GLY A 106 9.26 -6.52 -13.00
CA GLY A 106 8.74 -5.59 -14.01
C GLY A 106 7.24 -5.75 -14.24
N GLN A 107 6.75 -6.99 -14.28
CA GLN A 107 5.31 -7.27 -14.41
C GLN A 107 4.52 -6.75 -13.21
N LEU A 108 5.02 -6.99 -11.99
CA LEU A 108 4.35 -6.53 -10.77
C LEU A 108 4.30 -5.00 -10.68
N ILE A 109 5.41 -4.31 -11.01
CA ILE A 109 5.47 -2.85 -11.06
C ILE A 109 4.46 -2.31 -12.07
N SER A 110 4.42 -2.87 -13.28
CA SER A 110 3.48 -2.44 -14.32
C SER A 110 2.03 -2.65 -13.91
N ALA A 111 1.68 -3.83 -13.40
CA ALA A 111 0.32 -4.15 -12.96
C ALA A 111 -0.12 -3.23 -11.80
N THR A 112 0.77 -2.98 -10.84
CA THR A 112 0.48 -2.11 -9.69
C THR A 112 0.29 -0.66 -10.14
N ARG A 113 1.15 -0.16 -11.04
CA ARG A 113 1.02 1.19 -11.60
C ARG A 113 -0.28 1.35 -12.38
N ASP A 114 -0.64 0.39 -13.21
CA ASP A 114 -1.90 0.42 -13.98
C ASP A 114 -3.13 0.49 -13.05
N LEU A 115 -3.15 -0.34 -12.00
CA LEU A 115 -4.23 -0.33 -11.02
C LEU A 115 -4.31 1.02 -10.29
N LEU A 116 -3.17 1.55 -9.84
CA LEU A 116 -3.09 2.84 -9.17
C LEU A 116 -3.63 3.97 -10.05
N ILE A 117 -3.21 4.05 -11.32
CA ILE A 117 -3.69 5.08 -12.26
C ILE A 117 -5.22 5.04 -12.37
N LYS A 118 -5.80 3.86 -12.59
CA LYS A 118 -7.26 3.70 -12.70
C LYS A 118 -8.00 4.13 -11.45
N ARG A 119 -7.47 3.77 -10.28
CA ARG A 119 -8.06 4.13 -8.99
C ARG A 119 -7.99 5.63 -8.74
N VAL A 120 -6.84 6.26 -9.01
CA VAL A 120 -6.67 7.71 -8.88
C VAL A 120 -7.64 8.46 -9.81
N GLU A 121 -7.75 8.06 -11.07
CA GLU A 121 -8.70 8.64 -12.02
C GLU A 121 -10.15 8.52 -11.54
N LYS A 122 -10.52 7.35 -11.00
CA LYS A 122 -11.86 7.09 -10.48
C LYS A 122 -12.17 7.93 -9.24
N ILE A 123 -11.23 8.00 -8.28
CA ILE A 123 -11.34 8.84 -7.08
C ILE A 123 -11.54 10.29 -7.49
N ALA A 124 -10.67 10.84 -8.34
CA ALA A 124 -10.74 12.22 -8.77
C ALA A 124 -12.08 12.53 -9.48
N ARG A 125 -12.54 11.65 -10.36
CA ARG A 125 -13.83 11.82 -11.07
C ARG A 125 -15.01 11.83 -10.11
N LEU A 126 -15.04 10.91 -9.14
CA LEU A 126 -16.13 10.82 -8.17
C LEU A 126 -16.16 12.06 -7.26
N LEU A 127 -15.01 12.50 -6.76
CA LEU A 127 -14.91 13.71 -5.92
C LEU A 127 -15.30 14.96 -6.69
N ALA A 128 -14.89 15.10 -7.95
CA ALA A 128 -15.30 16.23 -8.79
C ALA A 128 -16.81 16.27 -9.04
N ALA A 129 -17.47 15.11 -9.10
CA ALA A 129 -18.92 15.02 -9.28
C ALA A 129 -19.70 15.21 -7.97
N SER A 130 -19.11 14.85 -6.82
CA SER A 130 -19.76 14.89 -5.51
C SER A 130 -18.70 15.09 -4.41
N PRO A 131 -18.36 16.35 -4.06
CA PRO A 131 -17.32 16.64 -3.07
C PRO A 131 -17.58 16.02 -1.69
N ASP A 132 -18.85 15.94 -1.28
CA ASP A 132 -19.28 15.37 0.01
C ASP A 132 -18.91 13.89 0.20
N LEU A 133 -18.44 13.20 -0.85
CA LEU A 133 -17.97 11.82 -0.76
C LEU A 133 -16.77 11.63 0.18
N VAL A 134 -15.96 12.66 0.44
CA VAL A 134 -14.86 12.56 1.43
C VAL A 134 -15.39 12.36 2.86
N GLU A 135 -16.60 12.82 3.16
CA GLU A 135 -17.26 12.59 4.44
C GLU A 135 -18.01 11.26 4.49
N ASN A 136 -18.17 10.59 3.34
CA ASN A 136 -18.84 9.30 3.25
C ASN A 136 -17.92 8.16 3.72
N ASN A 137 -18.28 7.53 4.85
CA ASN A 137 -17.51 6.43 5.43
C ASN A 137 -17.41 5.20 4.51
N ASP A 138 -18.44 4.87 3.73
CA ASP A 138 -18.43 3.73 2.82
C ASP A 138 -17.50 3.95 1.63
N PHE A 139 -17.43 5.18 1.12
CA PHE A 139 -16.44 5.58 0.12
C PHE A 139 -15.02 5.45 0.69
N MET A 140 -14.78 6.06 1.84
CA MET A 140 -13.46 6.12 2.46
C MET A 140 -12.96 4.75 2.93
N ALA A 141 -13.85 3.83 3.32
CA ALA A 141 -13.49 2.46 3.72
C ALA A 141 -13.03 1.58 2.55
N ARG A 142 -13.33 1.96 1.30
CA ARG A 142 -12.85 1.27 0.08
C ARG A 142 -11.44 1.69 -0.32
N LEU A 143 -10.94 2.77 0.27
CA LEU A 143 -9.66 3.36 -0.06
C LEU A 143 -8.57 2.89 0.92
N THR A 144 -7.41 2.57 0.37
CA THR A 144 -6.20 2.37 1.17
C THR A 144 -5.84 3.65 1.93
N PRO A 145 -5.04 3.57 3.02
CA PRO A 145 -4.60 4.75 3.76
C PRO A 145 -3.96 5.84 2.89
N GLU A 146 -3.17 5.45 1.88
CA GLU A 146 -2.52 6.33 0.91
C GLU A 146 -3.55 7.02 0.02
N GLU A 147 -4.54 6.27 -0.47
CA GLU A 147 -5.63 6.80 -1.30
C GLU A 147 -6.57 7.71 -0.51
N ARG A 148 -6.79 7.43 0.79
CA ARG A 148 -7.55 8.32 1.68
C ARG A 148 -6.84 9.66 1.86
N ALA A 149 -5.52 9.64 2.03
CA ALA A 149 -4.74 10.86 2.11
C ALA A 149 -4.81 11.65 0.80
N LEU A 150 -4.71 10.96 -0.34
CA LEU A 150 -4.85 11.58 -1.67
C LEU A 150 -6.26 12.16 -1.88
N ALA A 151 -7.31 11.42 -1.54
CA ALA A 151 -8.70 11.87 -1.67
C ALA A 151 -8.96 13.15 -0.88
N ARG A 152 -8.49 13.23 0.36
CA ARG A 152 -8.57 14.44 1.18
C ARG A 152 -7.80 15.60 0.57
N ALA A 153 -6.62 15.35 0.00
CA ALA A 153 -5.85 16.39 -0.68
C ALA A 153 -6.57 16.92 -1.93
N ILE A 154 -7.15 16.03 -2.74
CA ILE A 154 -7.93 16.40 -3.93
C ILE A 154 -9.15 17.24 -3.53
N ASP A 155 -9.86 16.85 -2.48
CA ASP A 155 -11.05 17.55 -2.00
C ASP A 155 -10.75 18.98 -1.53
N LEU A 156 -9.66 19.18 -0.79
CA LEU A 156 -9.23 20.52 -0.38
C LEU A 156 -9.00 21.45 -1.59
N GLU A 157 -8.34 20.95 -2.62
CA GLU A 157 -8.08 21.70 -3.86
C GLU A 157 -9.37 21.92 -4.67
N LEU A 158 -10.27 20.94 -4.73
CA LEU A 158 -11.57 21.06 -5.39
C LEU A 158 -12.45 22.11 -4.72
N ILE A 159 -12.53 22.13 -3.39
CA ILE A 159 -13.28 23.14 -2.63
C ILE A 159 -12.71 24.53 -2.92
N SER A 160 -11.38 24.67 -2.95
CA SER A 160 -10.73 25.94 -3.30
C SER A 160 -11.12 26.39 -4.70
N LEU A 161 -11.01 25.51 -5.69
CA LEU A 161 -11.32 25.81 -7.08
C LEU A 161 -12.81 26.15 -7.29
N LEU A 162 -13.72 25.40 -6.65
CA LEU A 162 -15.15 25.65 -6.75
C LEU A 162 -15.54 27.02 -6.19
N ARG A 163 -14.88 27.49 -5.13
CA ARG A 163 -15.08 28.85 -4.58
C ARG A 163 -14.56 29.97 -5.48
N GLU A 164 -13.58 29.69 -6.32
CA GLU A 164 -13.04 30.67 -7.27
C GLU A 164 -13.90 30.76 -8.54
N VAL A 165 -14.56 29.67 -8.92
CA VAL A 165 -15.32 29.57 -10.17
C VAL A 165 -16.81 29.88 -9.99
N LEU A 166 -17.41 29.55 -8.84
CA LEU A 166 -18.82 29.76 -8.51
C LEU A 166 -18.99 30.94 -7.54
#